data_AF-A0A4S2SWD8-F1
#
_entry.id   AF-A0A4S2SWD8-F1
#
_cell.length_a   1.000
_cell.length_b   1.000
_cell.length_c   1.000
_cell.angle_alpha   90.00
_cell.angle_beta   90.00
_cell.angle_gamma   90.00
#
_symmetry.space_group_name_H-M   'P 1'
#
loop_
_entity.id
_entity.type
_entity.pdbx_description
1 polymer ?
#
loop_
_entity_poly.entity_id
_entity_poly.type
_entity_poly.pdbx_seq_one_letter_code
_entity_poly.pdbx_strand_id
1 'polypeptide(L)'
;MTTARQHQTHTARRRLLAATAVTAVTATVAVLTAGCTSDAKEDKASTPRPGLSTSPSASTDPQAAEKSKALAAYSGFWTESVKAYETGTEKDTKLVNFAAKTALNDALTDLANMRKAGTVTKGSPGHRPEVTAVNMAGEHPGITITDCLDLSTWQTVDRATGKVQPYPPEQPLRYVAVAETELWAGQWMVVKMTPDGDRRC
;
A
#
# COMPACT_ATOMS: atom_id res chain seq x y z
N MET A 1 -63.19 -19.41 8.98
CA MET A 1 -62.32 -19.72 10.12
C MET A 1 -61.29 -18.61 10.24
N THR A 2 -61.44 -17.81 11.29
CA THR A 2 -60.75 -16.55 11.54
C THR A 2 -59.55 -16.83 12.45
N THR A 3 -58.36 -16.35 12.13
CA THR A 3 -57.38 -16.00 13.16
C THR A 3 -56.33 -15.03 12.61
N ALA A 4 -56.30 -13.87 13.25
CA ALA A 4 -55.48 -12.72 12.94
C ALA A 4 -54.01 -12.95 13.31
N ARG A 5 -53.09 -12.51 12.44
CA ARG A 5 -51.66 -12.36 12.78
C ARG A 5 -51.48 -10.98 13.42
N GLN A 6 -51.22 -10.95 14.72
CA GLN A 6 -50.89 -9.74 15.46
C GLN A 6 -49.49 -9.25 15.09
N HIS A 7 -49.41 -7.94 14.82
CA HIS A 7 -48.20 -7.15 14.79
C HIS A 7 -47.56 -7.09 16.19
N GLN A 8 -46.26 -7.36 16.28
CA GLN A 8 -45.44 -6.95 17.43
C GLN A 8 -44.40 -5.95 16.95
N THR A 9 -44.72 -4.68 17.12
CA THR A 9 -43.77 -3.57 17.12
C THR A 9 -43.12 -3.51 18.49
N HIS A 10 -41.84 -3.88 18.60
CA HIS A 10 -41.05 -3.58 19.80
C HIS A 10 -40.21 -2.33 19.57
N THR A 11 -40.56 -1.33 20.38
CA THR A 11 -40.02 0.01 20.49
C THR A 11 -38.58 0.04 20.98
N ALA A 12 -37.90 1.09 20.52
CA ALA A 12 -36.52 1.47 20.79
C ALA A 12 -36.13 1.54 22.28
N ARG A 13 -34.87 1.22 22.57
CA ARG A 13 -34.15 1.76 23.74
C ARG A 13 -32.80 2.34 23.31
N ARG A 14 -32.82 3.66 23.08
CA ARG A 14 -31.63 4.52 23.10
C ARG A 14 -31.05 4.49 24.52
N ARG A 15 -29.74 4.28 24.66
CA ARG A 15 -29.00 4.64 25.88
C ARG A 15 -28.04 5.77 25.52
N LEU A 16 -28.36 6.98 26.00
CA LEU A 16 -27.50 8.15 25.95
C LEU A 16 -26.64 8.20 27.22
N LEU A 17 -25.34 8.37 26.98
CA LEU A 17 -24.36 9.22 27.67
C LEU A 17 -24.43 9.40 29.19
N ALA A 18 -23.29 9.12 29.85
CA ALA A 18 -22.85 9.84 31.03
C ALA A 18 -21.38 10.27 30.83
N ALA A 19 -21.17 11.59 30.83
CA ALA A 19 -19.88 12.25 30.91
C ALA A 19 -19.49 12.47 32.39
N THR A 20 -18.19 12.59 32.65
CA THR A 20 -17.44 13.21 33.78
C THR A 20 -16.14 12.39 33.98
N ALA A 21 -14.95 12.93 34.25
CA ALA A 21 -14.58 14.14 34.95
C ALA A 21 -13.22 14.74 34.49
N VAL A 22 -13.06 16.02 34.81
CA VAL A 22 -11.90 16.91 34.66
C VAL A 22 -10.96 16.80 35.86
N THR A 23 -9.64 16.94 35.66
CA THR A 23 -8.56 17.57 36.52
C THR A 23 -7.21 16.88 36.26
N ALA A 24 -6.01 17.48 36.30
CA ALA A 24 -5.51 18.86 36.37
C ALA A 24 -3.98 18.85 36.10
N VAL A 25 -3.49 19.91 35.44
CA VAL A 25 -2.25 20.71 35.67
C VAL A 25 -0.98 20.05 36.26
N THR A 26 0.17 20.21 35.57
CA THR A 26 1.50 20.69 36.06
C THR A 26 2.51 20.65 34.88
N ALA A 27 3.00 21.79 34.35
CA ALA A 27 4.03 22.71 34.83
C ALA A 27 5.50 22.29 34.48
N THR A 28 6.02 22.92 33.41
CA THR A 28 7.38 23.50 33.22
C THR A 28 8.66 22.73 33.57
N VAL A 29 9.58 22.60 32.60
CA VAL A 29 11.01 23.00 32.74
C VAL A 29 11.54 23.51 31.39
N ALA A 30 12.17 24.68 31.41
CA ALA A 30 13.00 25.26 30.36
C ALA A 30 14.45 25.37 30.88
N VAL A 31 15.45 25.04 30.06
CA VAL A 31 16.89 25.37 30.23
C VAL A 31 17.49 25.40 28.81
N LEU A 32 17.73 26.56 28.19
CA LEU A 32 18.92 27.44 28.24
C LEU A 32 20.19 26.87 27.58
N THR A 33 20.47 27.43 26.40
CA THR A 33 21.74 28.01 25.88
C THR A 33 23.11 27.47 26.31
N ALA A 34 24.01 27.48 25.30
CA ALA A 34 25.49 27.61 25.31
C ALA A 34 26.20 26.37 24.74
N GLY A 35 27.22 26.46 23.88
CA GLY A 35 28.04 27.62 23.55
C GLY A 35 28.83 27.44 22.25
N CYS A 36 29.19 28.59 21.69
CA CYS A 36 30.18 28.80 20.65
C CYS A 36 31.44 29.32 21.34
N THR A 37 32.61 28.72 21.08
CA THR A 37 33.97 29.20 21.44
C THR A 37 34.98 28.15 20.95
N SER A 38 36.19 28.40 20.42
CA SER A 38 36.89 29.57 19.89
C SER A 38 38.08 29.08 19.04
N ASP A 39 38.44 29.89 18.05
CA ASP A 39 39.75 30.26 17.48
C ASP A 39 40.98 29.32 17.32
N ALA A 40 41.57 29.50 16.12
CA ALA A 40 42.99 29.57 15.74
C ALA A 40 43.79 28.31 15.39
N LYS A 41 44.05 28.11 14.07
CA LYS A 41 45.36 28.39 13.44
C LYS A 41 45.35 28.11 11.93
N GLU A 42 45.88 29.06 11.16
CA GLU A 42 46.37 28.87 9.80
C GLU A 42 47.50 27.84 9.78
N ASP A 43 47.41 26.85 8.89
CA ASP A 43 48.54 26.34 8.13
C ASP A 43 48.06 25.67 6.84
N LYS A 44 48.74 26.00 5.74
CA LYS A 44 48.45 25.58 4.37
C LYS A 44 48.51 24.05 4.20
N ALA A 45 47.43 23.47 3.67
CA ALA A 45 47.49 22.31 2.77
C ALA A 45 46.23 22.28 1.87
N SER A 46 46.42 22.40 0.56
CA SER A 46 45.35 22.23 -0.44
C SER A 46 44.69 20.87 -0.28
N THR A 47 43.44 20.87 0.18
CA THR A 47 42.57 19.69 0.29
C THR A 47 41.29 19.99 -0.51
N PRO A 48 40.72 19.04 -1.28
CA PRO A 48 39.57 19.32 -2.12
C PRO A 48 38.36 19.69 -1.27
N ARG A 49 37.71 20.79 -1.67
CA ARG A 49 36.46 21.32 -1.11
C ARG A 49 35.43 20.21 -0.91
N PRO A 50 34.74 20.11 0.26
CA PRO A 50 33.58 19.26 0.38
C PRO A 50 32.55 19.73 -0.66
N GLY A 51 32.17 18.81 -1.55
CA GLY A 51 31.09 19.05 -2.51
C GLY A 51 29.85 19.50 -1.75
N LEU A 52 29.25 20.59 -2.23
CA LEU A 52 27.99 21.13 -1.77
C LEU A 52 27.00 19.99 -1.52
N SER A 53 26.48 19.93 -0.30
CA SER A 53 25.30 19.14 0.01
C SER A 53 24.20 19.55 -0.96
N THR A 54 23.82 18.64 -1.84
CA THR A 54 22.71 18.80 -2.76
C THR A 54 21.45 18.92 -1.92
N SER A 55 21.04 20.16 -1.66
CA SER A 55 19.69 20.45 -1.16
C SER A 55 18.70 19.81 -2.14
N PRO A 56 17.71 19.04 -1.68
CA PRO A 56 16.73 18.46 -2.58
C PRO A 56 16.02 19.61 -3.30
N SER A 57 16.15 19.66 -4.63
CA SER A 57 15.36 20.58 -5.45
C SER A 57 13.90 20.31 -5.12
N ALA A 58 13.20 21.32 -4.60
CA ALA A 58 11.77 21.25 -4.42
C ALA A 58 11.15 20.90 -5.79
N SER A 59 10.44 19.78 -5.85
CA SER A 59 9.76 19.36 -7.08
C SER A 59 8.78 20.46 -7.49
N THR A 60 8.86 20.93 -8.73
CA THR A 60 7.92 21.91 -9.29
C THR A 60 6.55 21.29 -9.61
N ASP A 61 6.42 19.97 -9.45
CA ASP A 61 5.16 19.26 -9.62
C ASP A 61 4.26 19.43 -8.38
N PRO A 62 3.13 20.16 -8.50
CA PRO A 62 2.23 20.39 -7.38
C PRO A 62 1.60 19.09 -6.82
N GLN A 63 1.67 17.98 -7.57
CA GLN A 63 1.13 16.68 -7.18
C GLN A 63 2.19 15.69 -6.68
N ALA A 64 3.46 16.10 -6.57
CA ALA A 64 4.57 15.21 -6.23
C ALA A 64 4.33 14.40 -4.93
N ALA A 65 3.76 15.04 -3.91
CA ALA A 65 3.46 14.39 -2.64
C ALA A 65 2.39 13.28 -2.80
N GLU A 66 1.32 13.53 -3.56
CA GLU A 66 0.26 12.55 -3.78
C GLU A 66 0.72 11.41 -4.68
N LYS A 67 1.52 11.70 -5.71
CA LYS A 67 2.17 10.66 -6.53
C LYS A 67 3.03 9.72 -5.68
N SER A 68 3.83 10.27 -4.77
CA SER A 68 4.64 9.47 -3.85
C SER A 68 3.79 8.61 -2.91
N LYS A 69 2.67 9.13 -2.41
CA LYS A 69 1.77 8.38 -1.53
C LYS A 69 1.04 7.26 -2.27
N ALA A 70 0.59 7.49 -3.50
CA ALA A 70 -0.02 6.45 -4.33
C ALA A 70 0.97 5.33 -4.67
N LEU A 71 2.22 5.67 -5.01
CA LEU A 71 3.30 4.68 -5.21
C LEU A 71 3.59 3.90 -3.92
N ALA A 72 3.57 4.55 -2.76
CA ALA A 72 3.74 3.87 -1.48
C ALA A 72 2.58 2.90 -1.18
N ALA A 73 1.33 3.30 -1.46
CA ALA A 73 0.17 2.42 -1.34
C ALA A 73 0.24 1.22 -2.28
N TYR A 74 0.66 1.44 -3.53
CA TYR A 74 0.90 0.38 -4.51
C TYR A 74 1.99 -0.60 -4.06
N SER A 75 3.10 -0.10 -3.53
CA SER A 75 4.15 -0.94 -2.94
C SER A 75 3.64 -1.72 -1.72
N GLY A 76 2.81 -1.10 -0.89
CA GLY A 76 2.16 -1.75 0.26
C GLY A 76 1.22 -2.88 -0.17
N PHE A 77 0.43 -2.65 -1.22
CA PHE A 77 -0.44 -3.67 -1.83
C PHE A 77 0.35 -4.92 -2.21
N TRP A 78 1.45 -4.78 -2.96
CA TRP A 78 2.26 -5.93 -3.37
C TRP A 78 2.99 -6.57 -2.19
N THR A 79 3.50 -5.78 -1.24
CA THR A 79 4.16 -6.31 -0.04
C THR A 79 3.24 -7.21 0.77
N GLU A 80 1.99 -6.78 1.00
CA GLU A 80 1.01 -7.55 1.75
C GLU A 80 0.43 -8.70 0.91
N SER A 81 0.33 -8.54 -0.41
CA SER A 81 -0.05 -9.63 -1.33
C SER A 81 0.98 -10.76 -1.29
N VAL A 82 2.28 -10.46 -1.34
CA VAL A 82 3.34 -11.49 -1.25
C VAL A 82 3.19 -12.31 0.04
N LYS A 83 2.97 -11.66 1.19
CA LYS A 83 2.73 -12.36 2.47
C LYS A 83 1.48 -13.25 2.40
N ALA A 84 0.41 -12.74 1.81
CA ALA A 84 -0.85 -13.47 1.72
C ALA A 84 -0.70 -14.71 0.84
N TYR A 85 -0.07 -14.57 -0.33
CA TYR A 85 0.11 -15.63 -1.31
C TYR A 85 1.13 -16.68 -0.83
N GLU A 86 2.12 -16.27 -0.05
CA GLU A 86 3.07 -17.19 0.57
C GLU A 86 2.42 -18.18 1.55
N THR A 87 1.37 -17.73 2.23
CA THR A 87 0.62 -18.54 3.19
C THR A 87 -0.68 -19.10 2.62
N GLY A 88 -1.16 -18.58 1.48
CA GLY A 88 -2.45 -18.90 0.86
C GLY A 88 -3.64 -18.33 1.64
N THR A 89 -3.44 -17.27 2.42
CA THR A 89 -4.50 -16.54 3.13
C THR A 89 -4.10 -15.10 3.41
N GLU A 90 -5.08 -14.21 3.39
CA GLU A 90 -5.00 -12.81 3.78
C GLU A 90 -4.90 -12.60 5.31
N LYS A 91 -5.15 -13.65 6.10
CA LYS A 91 -5.07 -13.58 7.57
C LYS A 91 -3.67 -13.15 8.00
N ASP A 92 -3.63 -12.32 9.03
CA ASP A 92 -2.40 -11.74 9.58
C ASP A 92 -1.60 -10.86 8.59
N THR A 93 -2.21 -10.48 7.46
CA THR A 93 -1.69 -9.46 6.55
C THR A 93 -2.44 -8.14 6.69
N LYS A 94 -1.93 -7.10 6.04
CA LYS A 94 -2.58 -5.79 5.94
C LYS A 94 -3.13 -5.52 4.53
N LEU A 95 -3.41 -6.56 3.75
CA LEU A 95 -3.85 -6.43 2.35
C LEU A 95 -5.09 -5.51 2.21
N VAL A 96 -6.05 -5.63 3.13
CA VAL A 96 -7.27 -4.82 3.17
C VAL A 96 -7.03 -3.32 3.43
N ASN A 97 -5.83 -2.94 3.87
CA ASN A 97 -5.44 -1.54 4.04
C ASN A 97 -4.92 -0.91 2.74
N PHE A 98 -4.57 -1.72 1.75
CA PHE A 98 -3.95 -1.26 0.49
C PHE A 98 -4.77 -1.61 -0.75
N ALA A 99 -5.78 -2.47 -0.64
CA ALA A 99 -6.66 -2.82 -1.75
C ALA A 99 -8.13 -2.65 -1.40
N ALA A 100 -8.91 -2.22 -2.38
CA ALA A 100 -10.36 -2.15 -2.33
C ALA A 100 -10.97 -2.61 -3.67
N LYS A 101 -12.30 -2.66 -3.72
CA LYS A 101 -13.09 -2.99 -4.93
C LYS A 101 -12.56 -4.26 -5.63
N THR A 102 -12.39 -4.18 -6.95
CA THR A 102 -11.97 -5.30 -7.81
C THR A 102 -10.60 -5.82 -7.41
N ALA A 103 -9.62 -4.95 -7.14
CA ALA A 103 -8.28 -5.41 -6.74
C ALA A 103 -8.30 -6.27 -5.47
N LEU A 104 -9.08 -5.89 -4.45
CA LEU A 104 -9.21 -6.70 -3.24
C LEU A 104 -9.97 -8.00 -3.53
N ASN A 105 -11.07 -7.93 -4.27
CA ASN A 105 -11.89 -9.09 -4.60
C ASN A 105 -11.10 -10.15 -5.39
N ASP A 106 -10.30 -9.71 -6.35
CA ASP A 106 -9.48 -10.60 -7.19
C ASP A 106 -8.41 -11.28 -6.34
N ALA A 107 -7.69 -10.53 -5.50
CA ALA A 107 -6.69 -11.10 -4.60
C ALA A 107 -7.29 -12.13 -3.63
N LEU A 108 -8.46 -11.85 -3.05
CA LEU A 108 -9.15 -12.81 -2.16
C LEU A 108 -9.65 -14.05 -2.92
N THR A 109 -10.07 -13.88 -4.18
CA THR A 109 -10.48 -14.97 -5.06
C THR A 109 -9.29 -15.87 -5.39
N ASP A 110 -8.14 -15.30 -5.72
CA ASP A 110 -6.91 -16.04 -6.00
C ASP A 110 -6.45 -16.84 -4.78
N LEU A 111 -6.43 -16.22 -3.60
CA LEU A 111 -6.10 -16.91 -2.34
C LEU A 111 -7.07 -18.07 -2.05
N ALA A 112 -8.37 -17.90 -2.32
CA ALA A 112 -9.35 -18.96 -2.17
C ALA A 112 -9.11 -20.11 -3.17
N ASN A 113 -8.76 -19.80 -4.41
CA ASN A 113 -8.42 -20.78 -5.44
C ASN A 113 -7.15 -21.55 -5.08
N MET A 114 -6.10 -20.87 -4.61
CA MET A 114 -4.85 -21.49 -4.14
C MET A 114 -5.11 -22.43 -2.97
N ARG A 115 -5.91 -22.00 -1.98
CA ARG A 115 -6.30 -22.86 -0.86
C ARG A 115 -7.03 -24.12 -1.32
N LYS A 116 -7.96 -23.99 -2.28
CA LYS A 116 -8.68 -25.13 -2.87
C LYS A 116 -7.75 -26.06 -3.65
N ALA A 117 -6.76 -25.51 -4.34
CA ALA A 117 -5.78 -26.27 -5.13
C ALA A 117 -4.64 -26.86 -4.28
N GLY A 118 -4.54 -26.50 -3.00
CA GLY A 118 -3.43 -26.94 -2.14
C GLY A 118 -2.09 -26.28 -2.49
N THR A 119 -2.11 -25.07 -3.04
CA THR A 119 -0.91 -24.36 -3.51
C THR A 119 -0.60 -23.11 -2.68
N VAL A 120 0.63 -22.61 -2.82
CA VAL A 120 1.11 -21.30 -2.35
C VAL A 120 2.00 -20.68 -3.41
N THR A 121 2.26 -19.38 -3.32
CA THR A 121 3.24 -18.72 -4.21
C THR A 121 4.47 -18.31 -3.40
N LYS A 122 5.66 -18.63 -3.89
CA LYS A 122 6.93 -18.30 -3.25
C LYS A 122 7.68 -17.22 -4.01
N GLY A 123 8.53 -16.49 -3.29
CA GLY A 123 9.26 -15.34 -3.81
C GLY A 123 8.37 -14.11 -3.96
N SER A 124 8.78 -13.19 -4.82
CA SER A 124 8.06 -11.94 -5.09
C SER A 124 8.21 -11.54 -6.54
N PRO A 125 7.23 -10.81 -7.12
CA PRO A 125 7.42 -10.22 -8.42
C PRO A 125 8.42 -9.06 -8.36
N GLY A 126 9.12 -8.83 -9.48
CA GLY A 126 9.85 -7.60 -9.73
C GLY A 126 8.93 -6.50 -10.26
N HIS A 127 9.26 -5.25 -9.95
CA HIS A 127 8.46 -4.08 -10.29
C HIS A 127 9.33 -2.94 -10.83
N ARG A 128 8.79 -2.16 -11.76
CA ARG A 128 9.27 -0.83 -12.17
C ARG A 128 8.07 0.11 -12.37
N PRO A 129 7.43 0.57 -11.29
CA PRO A 129 6.20 1.34 -11.37
C PRO A 129 6.48 2.81 -11.66
N GLU A 130 5.64 3.40 -12.50
CA GLU A 130 5.63 4.82 -12.84
C GLU A 130 4.20 5.38 -12.80
N VAL A 131 4.06 6.61 -12.32
CA VAL A 131 2.77 7.32 -12.40
C VAL A 131 2.56 7.82 -13.81
N THR A 132 1.47 7.40 -14.45
CA THR A 132 1.16 7.77 -15.85
C THR A 132 -0.05 8.68 -15.98
N ALA A 133 -0.92 8.75 -14.96
CA ALA A 133 -2.03 9.71 -14.93
C ALA A 133 -2.37 10.12 -13.49
N VAL A 134 -2.85 11.36 -13.34
CA VAL A 134 -3.35 11.90 -12.07
C VAL A 134 -4.66 12.65 -12.31
N ASN A 135 -5.66 12.34 -11.51
CA ASN A 135 -6.93 13.05 -11.46
C ASN A 135 -7.28 13.38 -10.00
N MET A 136 -7.12 14.64 -9.61
CA MET A 136 -7.45 15.08 -8.24
C MET A 136 -8.88 15.62 -8.08
N ALA A 137 -9.73 15.47 -9.09
CA ALA A 137 -11.12 15.89 -9.06
C ALA A 137 -12.06 14.75 -8.66
N GLY A 138 -13.25 15.12 -8.15
CA GLY A 138 -14.29 14.17 -7.77
C GLY A 138 -14.23 13.73 -6.30
N GLU A 139 -15.08 12.77 -5.94
CA GLU A 139 -15.22 12.26 -4.57
C GLU A 139 -13.98 11.49 -4.11
N HIS A 140 -13.40 10.68 -4.99
CA HIS A 140 -12.19 9.92 -4.75
C HIS A 140 -11.13 10.33 -5.78
N PRO A 141 -10.16 11.21 -5.42
CA PRO A 141 -8.99 11.46 -6.24
C PRO A 141 -8.31 10.15 -6.67
N GLY A 142 -7.86 10.09 -7.92
CA GLY A 142 -7.29 8.89 -8.52
C GLY A 142 -5.93 9.10 -9.16
N ILE A 143 -5.06 8.09 -9.05
CA ILE A 143 -3.74 8.05 -9.70
C ILE A 143 -3.60 6.71 -10.43
N THR A 144 -3.21 6.76 -11.69
CA THR A 144 -2.89 5.58 -12.50
C THR A 144 -1.40 5.32 -12.46
N ILE A 145 -1.04 4.08 -12.18
CA ILE A 145 0.35 3.60 -12.14
C ILE A 145 0.49 2.54 -13.22
N THR A 146 1.51 2.66 -14.05
CA THR A 146 1.93 1.60 -14.98
C THR A 146 3.16 0.91 -14.40
N ASP A 147 3.16 -0.41 -14.40
CA ASP A 147 4.24 -1.21 -13.84
C ASP A 147 4.72 -2.25 -14.85
N CYS A 148 6.04 -2.43 -14.93
CA CYS A 148 6.62 -3.60 -15.57
C CYS A 148 6.74 -4.72 -14.53
N LEU A 149 5.77 -5.65 -14.55
CA LEU A 149 5.71 -6.76 -13.62
C LEU A 149 6.60 -7.91 -14.13
N ASP A 150 7.48 -8.41 -13.26
CA ASP A 150 8.39 -9.53 -13.54
C ASP A 150 8.09 -10.71 -12.63
N LEU A 151 7.52 -11.76 -13.21
CA LEU A 151 7.12 -12.98 -12.49
C LEU A 151 8.24 -14.02 -12.37
N SER A 152 9.44 -13.76 -12.90
CA SER A 152 10.51 -14.77 -12.99
C SER A 152 10.88 -15.43 -11.65
N THR A 153 10.74 -14.70 -10.55
CA THR A 153 11.02 -15.17 -9.18
C THR A 153 9.78 -15.42 -8.33
N TRP A 154 8.58 -15.26 -8.89
CA TRP A 154 7.33 -15.48 -8.19
C TRP A 154 6.71 -16.78 -8.72
N GLN A 155 6.63 -17.82 -7.90
CA GLN A 155 6.31 -19.18 -8.41
C GLN A 155 5.25 -19.85 -7.56
N THR A 156 4.19 -20.34 -8.22
CA THR A 156 3.19 -21.18 -7.57
C THR A 156 3.78 -22.57 -7.35
N VAL A 157 3.65 -23.10 -6.13
CA VAL A 157 4.14 -24.41 -5.73
C VAL A 157 3.03 -25.20 -5.04
N ASP A 158 3.04 -26.51 -5.22
CA ASP A 158 2.27 -27.43 -4.41
C ASP A 158 2.75 -27.38 -2.96
N ARG A 159 1.83 -27.18 -2.00
CA ARG A 159 2.20 -26.96 -0.59
C ARG A 159 2.81 -28.19 0.07
N ALA A 160 2.37 -29.39 -0.32
CA ALA A 160 2.81 -30.63 0.32
C ALA A 160 4.17 -31.10 -0.20
N THR A 161 4.41 -30.93 -1.50
CA THR A 161 5.57 -31.48 -2.19
C THR A 161 6.62 -30.44 -2.55
N GLY A 162 6.27 -29.15 -2.52
CA GLY A 162 7.14 -28.05 -2.95
C GLY A 162 7.38 -27.99 -4.46
N LYS A 163 6.70 -28.82 -5.26
CA LYS A 163 6.86 -28.85 -6.71
C LYS A 163 6.29 -27.58 -7.34
N VAL A 164 7.08 -26.94 -8.20
CA VAL A 164 6.67 -25.76 -8.96
C VAL A 164 5.59 -26.14 -9.97
N GLN A 165 4.53 -25.34 -10.00
CA GLN A 165 3.54 -25.34 -11.07
C GLN A 165 3.99 -24.33 -12.12
N PRO A 166 4.30 -24.78 -13.35
CA PRO A 166 4.77 -23.87 -14.39
C PRO A 166 3.66 -22.90 -14.80
N TYR A 167 4.05 -21.68 -15.17
CA TYR A 167 3.17 -20.76 -15.85
C TYR A 167 2.69 -21.35 -17.19
N PRO A 168 1.49 -20.97 -17.68
CA PRO A 168 1.06 -21.29 -19.03
C PRO A 168 2.12 -20.86 -20.05
N PRO A 169 2.46 -21.71 -21.04
CA PRO A 169 3.58 -21.45 -21.95
C PRO A 169 3.41 -20.18 -22.81
N GLU A 170 2.16 -19.79 -23.07
CA GLU A 170 1.79 -18.58 -23.80
C GLU A 170 1.90 -17.30 -22.95
N GLN A 171 1.97 -17.42 -21.62
CA GLN A 171 2.03 -16.27 -20.72
C GLN A 171 3.47 -15.73 -20.65
N PRO A 172 3.70 -14.43 -20.96
CA PRO A 172 4.99 -13.83 -20.71
C PRO A 172 5.26 -13.68 -19.22
N LEU A 173 6.51 -13.90 -18.82
CA LEU A 173 6.96 -13.67 -17.44
C LEU A 173 7.18 -12.18 -17.13
N ARG A 174 7.32 -11.34 -18.16
CA ARG A 174 7.53 -9.90 -18.02
C ARG A 174 6.55 -9.15 -18.92
N TYR A 175 5.67 -8.38 -18.31
CA TYR A 175 4.60 -7.66 -19.01
C TYR A 175 4.17 -6.41 -18.26
N VAL A 176 3.49 -5.53 -18.96
CA VAL A 176 2.96 -4.29 -18.37
C VAL A 176 1.66 -4.57 -17.63
N ALA A 177 1.51 -4.02 -16.44
CA ALA A 177 0.26 -3.98 -15.69
C ALA A 177 -0.11 -2.54 -15.36
N VAL A 178 -1.41 -2.24 -15.37
CA VAL A 178 -1.94 -0.91 -15.02
C VAL A 178 -2.72 -1.00 -13.73
N ALA A 179 -2.30 -0.21 -12.74
CA ALA A 179 -2.99 -0.03 -11.47
C ALA A 179 -3.80 1.26 -11.49
N GLU A 180 -5.05 1.17 -11.04
CA GLU A 180 -5.83 2.33 -10.67
C GLU A 180 -5.84 2.43 -9.14
N THR A 181 -5.44 3.58 -8.62
CA THR A 181 -5.49 3.89 -7.20
C THR A 181 -6.50 5.01 -6.94
N GLU A 182 -7.13 4.97 -5.77
CA GLU A 182 -8.06 6.00 -5.31
C GLU A 182 -7.73 6.41 -3.87
N LEU A 183 -8.00 7.66 -3.51
CA LEU A 183 -7.86 8.20 -2.16
C LEU A 183 -9.18 8.11 -1.39
N TRP A 184 -9.20 7.28 -0.35
CA TRP A 184 -10.37 6.99 0.48
C TRP A 184 -10.12 7.46 1.92
N ALA A 185 -10.84 8.49 2.38
CA ALA A 185 -10.70 9.02 3.74
C ALA A 185 -9.24 9.28 4.16
N GLY A 186 -8.41 9.77 3.24
CA GLY A 186 -6.99 10.06 3.48
C GLY A 186 -6.02 8.89 3.24
N GLN A 187 -6.52 7.72 2.85
CA GLN A 187 -5.71 6.54 2.53
C GLN A 187 -5.77 6.21 1.04
N TRP A 188 -4.61 6.14 0.39
CA TRP A 188 -4.51 5.64 -0.98
C TRP A 188 -4.65 4.12 -1.00
N MET A 189 -5.47 3.61 -1.92
CA MET A 189 -5.73 2.19 -2.08
C MET A 189 -5.75 1.82 -3.56
N VAL A 190 -5.21 0.65 -3.90
CA VAL A 190 -5.35 0.04 -5.23
C VAL A 190 -6.78 -0.47 -5.38
N VAL A 191 -7.50 0.01 -6.38
CA VAL A 191 -8.91 -0.37 -6.60
C VAL A 191 -9.10 -1.34 -7.76
N LYS A 192 -8.15 -1.36 -8.69
CA LYS A 192 -8.18 -2.24 -9.85
C LYS A 192 -6.77 -2.50 -10.36
N MET A 193 -6.54 -3.75 -10.78
CA MET A 193 -5.37 -4.14 -11.53
C MET A 193 -5.77 -4.69 -12.89
N THR A 194 -5.04 -4.29 -13.94
CA THR A 194 -5.27 -4.80 -15.29
C THR A 194 -3.94 -5.23 -15.90
N PRO A 195 -3.69 -6.55 -16.00
CA PRO A 195 -2.59 -7.07 -16.79
C PRO A 195 -2.77 -6.73 -18.27
N ASP A 196 -1.71 -6.27 -18.90
CA ASP A 196 -1.60 -6.13 -20.35
C ASP A 196 -0.60 -7.18 -20.84
N GLY A 197 -1.07 -8.43 -20.85
CA GLY A 197 -0.22 -9.60 -21.11
C GLY A 197 0.41 -9.62 -22.50
N ASP A 198 -0.14 -8.87 -23.47
CA ASP A 198 0.43 -8.79 -24.81
C ASP A 198 1.55 -7.73 -24.90
N ARG A 199 1.56 -6.75 -23.99
CA ARG A 199 2.57 -5.69 -23.96
C ARG A 199 3.74 -6.06 -23.04
N ARG A 200 4.85 -6.45 -23.67
CA ARG A 200 6.11 -6.76 -22.97
C ARG A 200 6.85 -5.52 -22.47
N CYS A 201 7.71 -5.76 -21.49
CA CYS A 201 8.73 -4.87 -20.94
C CYS A 201 9.90 -5.75 -20.42
#